data_AF-A0A7H4PNG3-F1
#
_entry.id   AF-A0A7H4PNG3-F1
#
_cell.length_a   1.000
_cell.length_b   1.000
_cell.length_c   1.000
_cell.angle_alpha   90.00
_cell.angle_beta   90.00
_cell.angle_gamma   90.00
#
_symmetry.space_group_name_H-M   'P 1'
#
loop_
_entity.id
_entity.type
_entity.pdbx_description
1 polymer ?
#
loop_
_entity_poly.entity_id
_entity_poly.type
_entity_poly.pdbx_seq_one_letter_code
_entity_poly.pdbx_strand_id
1 'polypeptide(L)'
;MARFLIVLLSAIDVVAHELSHGVTESEAGLIYFEQSGALNESLSDVFGSLVKQYQRQQTADKADWIIGEGLLAKGIHGKGLRSNVAAGYRIR
;
A
#
# COMPACT_ATOMS: atom_id res chain seq x y z
N MET A 1 2.71 -25.77 -3.36
CA MET A 1 2.57 -24.48 -2.66
C MET A 1 2.31 -23.42 -3.74
N ALA A 2 1.08 -22.91 -3.84
CA ALA A 2 0.75 -21.90 -4.85
C ALA A 2 1.37 -20.56 -4.44
N ARG A 3 2.21 -19.98 -5.30
CA ARG A 3 2.89 -18.71 -5.02
C ARG A 3 1.93 -17.58 -5.41
N PHE A 4 1.33 -16.93 -4.42
CA PHE A 4 0.33 -15.88 -4.63
C PHE A 4 0.95 -14.50 -4.92
N LEU A 5 2.17 -14.24 -4.44
CA LEU A 5 2.90 -12.98 -4.60
C LEU A 5 4.25 -13.21 -5.27
N ILE A 6 4.70 -12.27 -6.09
CA ILE A 6 5.98 -12.37 -6.81
C ILE A 6 7.14 -12.00 -5.88
N VAL A 7 7.43 -10.71 -5.71
CA VAL A 7 8.53 -10.18 -4.87
C VAL A 7 8.05 -8.87 -4.24
N LEU A 8 8.02 -8.77 -2.90
CA LEU A 8 7.51 -7.57 -2.20
C LEU A 8 8.28 -6.30 -2.57
N LEU A 9 9.60 -6.42 -2.75
CA LEU A 9 10.48 -5.30 -3.09
C LEU A 9 10.27 -4.73 -4.50
N SER A 10 9.48 -5.39 -5.37
CA SER A 10 9.18 -4.84 -6.70
C SER A 10 8.11 -3.75 -6.68
N ALA A 11 7.37 -3.60 -5.59
CA ALA A 11 6.34 -2.58 -5.41
C ALA A 11 6.86 -1.48 -4.47
N ILE A 12 7.23 -0.33 -5.02
CA ILE A 12 7.82 0.78 -4.26
C ILE A 12 6.91 1.31 -3.14
N ASP A 13 5.61 1.29 -3.38
CA ASP A 13 4.57 1.63 -2.41
C ASP A 13 4.52 0.65 -1.24
N VAL A 14 4.79 -0.64 -1.47
CA VAL A 14 4.89 -1.64 -0.39
C VAL A 14 6.17 -1.42 0.42
N VAL A 15 7.30 -1.15 -0.24
CA VAL A 15 8.54 -0.83 0.48
C VAL A 15 8.39 0.44 1.34
N ALA A 16 7.77 1.47 0.78
CA ALA A 16 7.51 2.72 1.49
C ALA A 16 6.47 2.55 2.61
N HIS A 17 5.48 1.67 2.45
CA HIS A 17 4.54 1.30 3.52
C HIS A 17 5.29 0.74 4.74
N GLU A 18 6.18 -0.24 4.54
CA GLU A 18 6.95 -0.82 5.65
C GLU A 18 7.86 0.21 6.35
N LEU A 19 8.49 1.10 5.58
CA LEU A 19 9.30 2.19 6.15
C LEU A 19 8.46 3.20 6.93
N SER A 20 7.22 3.42 6.52
CA SER A 20 6.30 4.37 7.16
C SER A 20 5.80 3.89 8.53
N HIS A 21 5.80 2.57 8.79
CA HIS A 21 5.60 2.08 10.15
C HIS A 21 6.69 2.59 11.10
N GLY A 22 7.96 2.64 10.66
CA GLY A 22 9.06 3.20 11.47
C GLY A 22 8.87 4.69 11.79
N VAL A 23 8.34 5.47 10.84
CA VAL A 23 7.98 6.88 11.08
C VAL A 23 6.81 6.97 12.08
N THR A 24 5.80 6.12 11.92
CA THR A 24 4.65 6.11 12.83
C THR A 24 5.08 5.73 14.24
N GLU A 25 6.02 4.79 14.38
CA GLU A 25 6.61 4.37 15.64
C GLU A 25 7.43 5.48 16.30
N SER A 26 8.24 6.23 15.54
CA SER A 26 9.05 7.33 16.08
C SER A 26 8.25 8.56 16.48
N GLU A 27 7.09 8.78 15.84
CA GLU A 27 6.26 9.96 16.05
C GLU A 27 5.01 9.66 16.92
N ALA A 28 3.92 9.23 16.29
CA ALA A 28 2.61 9.13 16.94
C ALA A 28 2.47 7.90 17.85
N GLY A 29 3.32 6.88 17.67
CA GLY A 29 3.31 5.65 18.48
C GLY A 29 1.98 4.91 18.43
N LEU A 30 1.29 4.92 17.29
CA LEU A 30 -0.03 4.30 17.15
C LEU A 30 0.06 2.79 17.39
N ILE A 31 -0.51 2.34 18.51
CA ILE A 31 -0.53 0.92 18.88
C ILE A 31 -1.29 0.13 17.83
N TYR A 32 -0.82 -1.08 17.55
CA TYR A 32 -1.40 -1.95 16.53
C TYR A 32 -2.66 -2.67 17.05
N PHE A 33 -3.68 -1.89 17.43
CA PHE A 33 -4.91 -2.39 18.03
C PHE A 33 -6.12 -1.54 17.64
N GLU A 34 -7.22 -2.20 17.31
CA GLU A 34 -8.50 -1.59 16.92
C GLU A 34 -8.32 -0.41 15.95
N GLN A 35 -8.89 0.75 16.27
CA GLN A 35 -8.87 1.95 15.43
C GLN A 35 -7.46 2.54 15.34
N SER A 36 -6.64 2.41 16.39
CA SER A 36 -5.25 2.89 16.37
C SER A 36 -4.42 2.09 15.37
N GLY A 37 -4.59 0.76 15.33
CA GLY A 37 -3.94 -0.11 14.35
C GLY A 37 -4.44 0.15 12.93
N ALA A 38 -5.74 0.38 12.76
CA ALA A 38 -6.30 0.74 11.46
C ALA A 38 -5.75 2.08 10.93
N LEU A 39 -5.54 3.07 11.81
CA LEU A 39 -4.91 4.34 11.46
C LEU A 39 -3.42 4.17 11.12
N ASN A 40 -2.70 3.31 11.86
CA ASN A 40 -1.30 2.99 11.58
C ASN A 40 -1.14 2.42 10.14
N GLU A 41 -1.92 1.39 9.80
CA GLU A 41 -1.97 0.82 8.45
C GLU A 41 -2.35 1.86 7.39
N SER A 42 -3.36 2.68 7.67
CA SER A 42 -3.83 3.69 6.73
C SER A 42 -2.78 4.78 6.47
N LEU A 43 -2.02 5.19 7.47
CA LEU A 43 -0.91 6.13 7.30
C LEU A 43 0.18 5.54 6.43
N SER A 44 0.55 4.28 6.67
CA SER A 44 1.53 3.59 5.84
C SER A 44 1.09 3.45 4.38
N ASP A 45 -0.19 3.17 4.11
CA ASP A 45 -0.75 3.16 2.74
C ASP A 45 -0.74 4.53 2.06
N VAL A 46 -1.03 5.60 2.82
CA VAL A 46 -1.01 6.97 2.30
C VAL A 46 0.43 7.36 1.93
N PHE A 47 1.39 7.19 2.83
CA PHE A 47 2.78 7.50 2.54
C PHE A 47 3.35 6.62 1.41
N GLY A 48 3.03 5.33 1.38
CA GLY A 48 3.39 4.45 0.27
C GLY A 48 2.89 4.95 -1.08
N SER A 49 1.62 5.38 -1.13
CA SER A 49 1.02 5.99 -2.33
C SER A 49 1.72 7.29 -2.72
N LEU A 50 2.03 8.17 -1.76
CA LEU A 50 2.68 9.45 -2.01
C LEU A 50 4.11 9.27 -2.52
N VAL A 51 4.87 8.29 -2.01
CA VAL A 51 6.21 7.96 -2.52
C VAL A 51 6.14 7.47 -3.96
N LYS A 52 5.20 6.57 -4.27
CA LYS A 52 4.97 6.09 -5.64
C LYS A 52 4.59 7.24 -6.58
N GLN A 53 3.69 8.13 -6.15
CA GLN A 53 3.30 9.33 -6.89
C GLN A 53 4.48 10.26 -7.15
N TYR A 54 5.29 10.53 -6.11
CA TYR A 54 6.48 11.35 -6.20
C TYR A 54 7.50 10.75 -7.19
N GLN A 55 7.78 9.46 -7.09
CA GLN A 55 8.69 8.78 -8.02
C GLN A 55 8.21 8.87 -9.48
N ARG A 56 6.89 8.74 -9.71
CA ARG A 56 6.28 8.79 -11.04
C ARG A 56 5.94 10.21 -11.50
N GLN A 57 6.19 11.25 -10.69
CA GLN A 57 5.83 12.64 -10.96
C GLN A 57 4.35 12.81 -11.32
N GLN A 58 3.47 12.12 -10.60
CA GLN A 58 2.03 12.11 -10.84
C GLN A 58 1.32 13.17 -10.00
N THR A 59 0.34 13.83 -10.59
CA THR A 59 -0.71 14.54 -9.86
C THR A 59 -1.71 13.55 -9.27
N ALA A 60 -2.50 13.99 -8.27
CA ALA A 60 -3.44 13.13 -7.57
C ALA A 60 -4.48 12.46 -8.49
N ASP A 61 -4.91 13.14 -9.57
CA ASP A 61 -5.86 12.62 -10.57
C ASP A 61 -5.24 11.60 -11.53
N LYS A 62 -3.90 11.52 -11.59
CA LYS A 62 -3.15 10.56 -12.41
C LYS A 62 -2.65 9.37 -11.63
N ALA A 63 -2.67 9.43 -10.31
CA ALA A 63 -2.25 8.35 -9.43
C ALA A 63 -3.25 7.19 -9.44
N ASP A 64 -2.76 5.96 -9.36
CA ASP A 64 -3.61 4.76 -9.36
C ASP A 64 -4.31 4.51 -8.01
N TRP A 65 -3.71 4.96 -6.90
CA TRP A 65 -4.19 4.72 -5.54
C TRP A 65 -4.38 3.22 -5.20
N ILE A 66 -3.56 2.37 -5.83
CA ILE A 66 -3.51 0.93 -5.63
C ILE A 66 -2.24 0.57 -4.86
N ILE A 67 -2.43 -0.14 -3.75
CA ILE A 67 -1.34 -0.68 -2.93
C ILE A 67 -0.95 -2.06 -3.45
N GLY A 68 0.33 -2.28 -3.72
CA GLY A 68 0.87 -3.54 -4.24
C GLY A 68 0.52 -3.80 -5.70
N GLU A 69 0.45 -2.76 -6.53
CA GLU A 69 0.26 -2.91 -7.98
C GLU A 69 1.34 -3.83 -8.58
N GLY A 70 0.93 -4.84 -9.35
CA GLY A 70 1.86 -5.78 -9.99
C GLY A 70 2.48 -6.83 -9.05
N LEU A 71 2.07 -6.86 -7.77
CA LEU A 71 2.57 -7.84 -6.81
C LEU A 71 1.92 -9.22 -6.94
N LEU A 72 0.68 -9.24 -7.44
CA LEU A 72 -0.11 -10.45 -7.60
C LEU A 72 0.47 -11.35 -8.70
N ALA A 73 0.62 -12.64 -8.40
CA ALA A 73 1.14 -13.60 -9.35
C ALA A 73 0.23 -13.77 -10.57
N LYS A 74 0.82 -14.15 -11.71
CA LYS A 74 0.07 -14.43 -12.95
C LYS A 74 -1.03 -15.47 -12.70
N GLY A 75 -2.25 -15.14 -13.09
CA GLY A 75 -3.45 -15.98 -12.85
C GLY A 75 -4.28 -15.55 -11.64
N ILE A 76 -3.79 -14.61 -10.82
CA ILE A 76 -4.60 -13.95 -9.80
C ILE A 76 -5.28 -12.73 -10.42
N HIS A 77 -6.62 -12.72 -10.39
CA HIS A 77 -7.43 -11.62 -10.92
C HIS A 77 -7.61 -10.53 -9.85
N GLY A 78 -6.76 -9.50 -9.91
CA GLY A 78 -6.87 -8.28 -9.13
C GLY A 78 -5.81 -7.25 -9.54
N LYS A 79 -6.02 -5.98 -9.21
CA LYS A 79 -5.05 -4.90 -9.50
C LYS A 79 -3.93 -4.76 -8.46
N GLY A 80 -4.18 -5.17 -7.22
CA GLY A 80 -3.26 -5.05 -6.09
C GLY A 80 -3.89 -5.61 -4.81
N LEU A 81 -3.28 -5.30 -3.67
CA LEU A 81 -3.74 -5.73 -2.34
C LEU A 81 -4.90 -4.88 -1.82
N ARG A 82 -4.80 -3.54 -1.95
CA ARG A 82 -5.79 -2.57 -1.44
C ARG A 82 -6.00 -1.43 -2.45
N SER A 83 -7.10 -0.69 -2.30
CA SER A 83 -7.37 0.57 -3.02
C SER A 83 -7.80 1.63 -2.03
N ASN A 84 -7.15 2.80 -2.12
CA ASN A 84 -7.51 3.98 -1.31
C ASN A 84 -8.71 4.75 -1.91
N VAL A 85 -9.12 4.44 -3.14
CA VAL A 85 -10.29 5.06 -3.81
C VAL A 85 -11.54 4.20 -3.65
N ALA A 86 -11.38 2.88 -3.56
CA ALA A 86 -12.49 1.92 -3.49
C ALA A 86 -12.25 0.88 -2.39
N ALA A 87 -12.14 1.35 -1.15
CA ALA A 87 -11.95 0.48 0.02
C ALA A 87 -13.07 -0.58 0.11
N GLY A 88 -12.68 -1.85 0.24
CA GLY A 88 -13.62 -2.97 0.36
C GLY A 88 -14.26 -3.46 -0.95
N TYR A 89 -14.02 -2.79 -2.08
CA TYR A 89 -14.50 -3.26 -3.38
C TYR A 89 -13.47 -4.17 -4.06
N ARG A 90 -13.96 -5.19 -4.77
CA ARG A 90 -13.10 -6.08 -5.56
C ARG A 90 -12.53 -5.30 -6.74
N ILE A 91 -11.25 -4.97 -6.66
CA ILE A 91 -10.53 -4.22 -7.71
C ILE A 91 -10.14 -5.21 -8.81
N ARG A 92 -11.08 -5.47 -9.74
CA ARG A 92 -10.86 -6.31 -10.92
C ARG A 92 -9.95 -5.63 -11.93
#